data_AF-A0A178ZSS3-F1
#
_entry.id   AF-A0A178ZSS3-F1
#
_cell.length_a   1.000
_cell.length_b   1.000
_cell.length_c   1.000
_cell.angle_alpha   90.00
_cell.angle_beta   90.00
_cell.angle_gamma   90.00
#
_symmetry.space_group_name_H-M   'P 1'
#
loop_
_entity.id
_entity.type
_entity.pdbx_description
1 polymer ?
#
loop_
_entity_poly.entity_id
_entity_poly.type
_entity_poly.pdbx_seq_one_letter_code
_entity_poly.pdbx_strand_id
1 'polypeptide(L)'
;MVYCGKPSKGCDYCRKKRLKCDQKRPGCGQCRNALRACPGYRNQLDLMFRDESDRVQQKYRVTSELDADADVDIGSGNASESRKDDSIVPTKTPLLLLQATVRNLLPVVAYNNSSQMSEHGNQPSPVHPAQARGPALPEIATAFFLTQYISGSHFDYLPLLYDTAGPASLLRGIVEAVSLASLSHETQRPEIMALARQRYSGSLVATNKALQDPQGCREDGTLASVLLLAHFETLASEDTIGVEDIALPHGNTRYSPSASWDRHVQGAVSLVSLRAKTRLDNSLSVRLHQHVHAVARYSSIQRRARLPAEVASSDLPIGLRRDRLDPNRRFLVVVDDFTELRACIQEGSLTDPFEIIENAKAIDAHAALVARGFPSTWAYDVVVTSREMDGVYKNKYHLYPSHFSAQLWNEVRMTRIALNEIILGYAAKARRQDSLDSEMDDLLEALRTRCVRVIEQMATEICQSTTEFLQKPDCPSPFWGAPLSKLSIASAYFLIWPLFSAARASRVASESFREFVINRLHFIAREMNIPQARKASLMLEQGIVHEDWLHMLHLF
;
A
#
# COMPACT_ATOMS: atom_id res chain seq x y z
N MET A 1 12.98 -7.22 -37.63
CA MET A 1 11.80 -7.53 -36.77
C MET A 1 11.24 -8.87 -37.18
N VAL A 2 11.32 -9.90 -36.33
CA VAL A 2 10.57 -11.15 -36.55
C VAL A 2 9.19 -10.93 -35.92
N TYR A 3 8.14 -10.98 -36.73
CA TYR A 3 6.77 -10.79 -36.26
C TYR A 3 6.36 -11.98 -35.39
N CYS A 4 6.43 -11.85 -34.07
CA CYS A 4 5.90 -12.86 -33.15
C CYS A 4 4.37 -12.78 -33.18
N GLY A 5 3.74 -13.61 -34.02
CA GLY A 5 2.29 -13.66 -34.20
C GLY A 5 1.48 -13.85 -32.91
N LYS A 6 0.16 -13.68 -33.02
CA LYS A 6 -0.79 -13.80 -31.90
C LYS A 6 -0.57 -15.12 -31.14
N PRO A 7 -0.38 -15.09 -29.80
CA PRO A 7 -0.19 -16.32 -29.02
C PRO A 7 -1.37 -17.30 -29.18
N SER A 8 -1.06 -18.60 -29.25
CA SER A 8 -2.08 -19.64 -29.44
C SER A 8 -3.01 -19.76 -28.24
N LYS A 9 -4.33 -19.73 -28.51
CA LYS A 9 -5.41 -19.93 -27.52
C LYS A 9 -5.65 -21.39 -27.14
N GLY A 10 -4.88 -22.33 -27.68
CA GLY A 10 -5.06 -23.76 -27.40
C GLY A 10 -4.74 -24.13 -25.94
N CYS A 11 -5.28 -25.26 -25.48
CA CYS A 11 -4.92 -25.83 -24.17
C CYS A 11 -3.43 -26.18 -24.09
N ASP A 12 -2.90 -26.35 -22.88
CA ASP A 12 -1.45 -26.54 -22.69
C ASP A 12 -0.88 -27.72 -23.50
N TYR A 13 -1.60 -28.85 -23.47
CA TYR A 13 -1.23 -30.05 -24.20
C TYR A 13 -1.16 -29.82 -25.72
N CYS A 14 -2.21 -29.25 -26.31
CA CYS A 14 -2.26 -29.01 -27.75
C CYS A 14 -1.15 -28.07 -28.21
N ARG A 15 -0.75 -27.08 -27.41
CA ARG A 15 0.34 -26.17 -27.78
C ARG A 15 1.70 -26.84 -27.74
N LYS A 16 1.99 -27.61 -26.69
CA LYS A 16 3.24 -28.40 -26.58
C LYS A 16 3.38 -29.38 -27.74
N LYS A 17 2.27 -30.00 -28.15
CA LYS A 17 2.23 -30.94 -29.29
C LYS A 17 1.99 -30.26 -30.65
N ARG A 18 1.88 -28.93 -30.70
CA ARG A 18 1.56 -28.14 -31.90
C ARG A 18 0.31 -28.64 -32.67
N LEU A 19 -0.68 -29.14 -31.93
CA LEU A 19 -1.97 -29.61 -32.45
C LEU A 19 -2.98 -28.46 -32.51
N LYS A 20 -3.90 -28.51 -33.49
CA LYS A 20 -5.01 -27.55 -33.59
C LYS A 20 -6.05 -27.84 -32.51
N CYS A 21 -6.20 -26.92 -31.56
CA CYS A 21 -7.15 -27.03 -30.45
C CYS A 21 -8.51 -26.43 -30.83
N ASP A 22 -9.59 -27.16 -30.59
CA ASP A 22 -10.98 -26.75 -30.84
C ASP A 22 -11.60 -25.92 -29.70
N GLN A 23 -10.89 -25.74 -28.59
CA GLN A 23 -11.24 -24.86 -27.47
C GLN A 23 -12.59 -25.13 -26.78
N LYS A 24 -13.16 -26.34 -26.93
CA LYS A 24 -14.42 -26.73 -26.27
C LYS A 24 -14.28 -26.81 -24.75
N ARG A 25 -15.35 -26.47 -24.01
CA ARG A 25 -15.43 -26.65 -22.55
C ARG A 25 -16.30 -27.88 -22.23
N PRO A 26 -16.00 -28.66 -21.17
CA PRO A 26 -14.92 -28.49 -20.17
C PRO A 26 -13.53 -28.95 -20.64
N GLY A 27 -13.40 -29.57 -21.82
CA GLY A 27 -12.11 -29.97 -22.39
C GLY A 27 -12.12 -30.06 -23.91
N CYS A 28 -10.96 -29.89 -24.53
CA CYS A 28 -10.84 -29.89 -26.00
C CYS A 28 -11.00 -31.31 -26.57
N GLY A 29 -11.52 -31.41 -27.81
CA GLY A 29 -11.74 -32.69 -28.48
C GLY A 29 -10.45 -33.50 -28.68
N GLN A 30 -9.31 -32.82 -28.85
CA GLN A 30 -8.00 -33.47 -28.98
C GLN A 30 -7.54 -34.15 -27.69
N CYS A 31 -7.81 -33.56 -26.53
CA CYS A 31 -7.50 -34.19 -25.24
C CYS A 31 -8.46 -35.36 -24.97
N ARG A 32 -9.73 -35.22 -25.35
CA ARG A 32 -10.73 -36.29 -25.20
C ARG A 32 -10.39 -37.51 -26.06
N ASN A 33 -10.02 -37.30 -27.32
CA ASN A 33 -9.65 -38.39 -28.22
C ASN A 33 -8.34 -39.08 -27.81
N ALA A 34 -7.45 -38.34 -27.15
CA ALA A 34 -6.24 -38.87 -26.53
C ALA A 34 -6.47 -39.47 -25.13
N LEU A 35 -7.73 -39.68 -24.72
CA LEU A 35 -8.14 -40.25 -23.43
C LEU A 35 -7.46 -39.59 -22.22
N ARG A 36 -7.28 -38.27 -22.27
CA ARG A 36 -6.63 -37.51 -21.19
C ARG A 36 -7.49 -36.34 -20.71
N ALA A 37 -7.34 -36.00 -19.43
CA ALA A 37 -7.90 -34.77 -18.89
C ALA A 37 -7.29 -33.54 -19.59
N CYS A 38 -8.15 -32.60 -19.97
CA CYS A 38 -7.72 -31.35 -20.59
C CYS A 38 -7.15 -30.43 -19.49
N PRO A 39 -5.88 -30.02 -19.57
CA PRO A 39 -5.24 -29.20 -18.54
C PRO A 39 -5.73 -27.73 -18.51
N GLY A 40 -6.84 -27.42 -19.19
CA GLY A 40 -7.37 -26.07 -19.30
C GLY A 40 -6.67 -25.19 -20.34
N TYR A 41 -7.19 -23.97 -20.47
CA TYR A 41 -6.76 -22.94 -21.42
C TYR A 41 -6.01 -21.83 -20.68
N ARG A 42 -5.03 -21.17 -21.31
CA ARG A 42 -4.39 -19.99 -20.70
C ARG A 42 -5.38 -18.84 -20.53
N ASN A 43 -5.19 -18.06 -19.48
CA ASN A 43 -5.87 -16.78 -19.34
C ASN A 43 -5.41 -15.84 -20.47
N GLN A 44 -6.36 -15.14 -21.09
CA GLN A 44 -6.07 -14.21 -22.19
C GLN A 44 -5.42 -12.92 -21.69
N LEU A 45 -5.57 -12.58 -20.40
CA LEU A 45 -4.95 -11.42 -19.76
C LEU A 45 -3.42 -11.57 -19.66
N ASP A 46 -2.93 -12.78 -19.35
CA ASP A 46 -1.49 -13.11 -19.31
C ASP A 46 -0.79 -12.97 -20.68
N LEU A 47 -1.57 -12.92 -21.76
CA LEU A 47 -1.07 -12.80 -23.14
C LEU A 47 -0.98 -11.34 -23.61
N MET A 48 -1.56 -10.39 -22.87
CA MET A 48 -1.57 -8.96 -23.22
C MET A 48 -0.34 -8.20 -22.74
N PHE A 49 0.32 -8.68 -21.68
CA PHE A 49 1.51 -8.05 -21.12
C PHE A 49 2.76 -8.84 -21.54
N ARG A 50 3.62 -8.21 -22.35
CA ARG A 50 4.98 -8.70 -22.60
C ARG A 50 5.95 -7.81 -21.85
N ASP A 51 6.70 -8.42 -20.94
CA ASP A 51 7.81 -7.77 -20.25
C ASP A 51 8.97 -7.57 -21.25
N GLU A 52 9.24 -6.32 -21.57
CA GLU A 52 10.31 -5.91 -22.47
C GLU A 52 11.53 -5.36 -21.68
N SER A 53 11.49 -5.43 -20.34
CA SER A 53 12.49 -4.79 -19.46
C SER A 53 13.91 -5.23 -19.77
N ASP A 54 14.15 -6.53 -19.95
CA ASP A 54 15.47 -7.08 -20.28
C ASP A 54 15.98 -6.54 -21.65
N ARG A 55 15.07 -6.40 -22.63
CA ARG A 55 15.41 -5.87 -23.96
C ARG A 55 15.69 -4.37 -23.90
N VAL A 56 14.95 -3.62 -23.09
CA VAL A 56 15.16 -2.18 -22.88
C VAL A 56 16.48 -1.95 -22.13
N GLN A 57 16.77 -2.73 -21.08
CA GLN A 57 18.05 -2.68 -20.35
C GLN A 57 19.24 -2.96 -21.27
N GLN A 58 19.15 -3.98 -22.13
CA GLN A 58 20.22 -4.31 -23.07
C GLN A 58 20.42 -3.22 -24.13
N LYS A 59 19.33 -2.60 -24.60
CA LYS A 59 19.41 -1.46 -25.54
C LYS A 59 20.08 -0.25 -24.88
N TYR A 60 19.76 0.03 -23.62
CA TYR A 60 20.31 1.18 -22.89
C TYR A 60 21.80 1.03 -22.58
N ARG A 61 22.26 -0.19 -22.24
CA ARG A 61 23.69 -0.48 -22.06
C ARG A 61 24.49 -0.23 -23.34
N VAL A 62 23.96 -0.62 -24.51
CA VAL A 62 24.63 -0.42 -25.80
C VAL A 62 24.69 1.06 -26.19
N THR A 63 23.68 1.88 -25.90
CA THR A 63 23.73 3.33 -26.14
C THR A 63 24.65 4.06 -25.14
N SER A 64 24.68 3.64 -23.87
CA SER A 64 25.55 4.21 -22.85
C SER A 64 27.04 4.03 -23.17
N GLU A 65 27.41 2.94 -23.83
CA GLU A 65 28.80 2.69 -24.26
C GLU A 65 29.19 3.52 -25.50
N LEU A 66 28.21 3.95 -26.30
CA LEU A 66 28.44 4.78 -27.49
C LEU A 66 28.47 6.29 -27.17
N ASP A 67 27.74 6.72 -26.12
CA ASP A 67 27.71 8.13 -25.70
C ASP A 67 28.92 8.49 -24.81
N ALA A 68 29.59 7.52 -24.17
CA ALA A 68 30.77 7.74 -23.33
C ALA A 68 32.05 8.08 -24.14
N ASP A 69 32.10 7.75 -25.42
CA ASP A 69 33.23 8.05 -26.32
C ASP A 69 33.12 9.44 -26.99
N ALA A 70 32.01 10.16 -26.81
CA ALA A 70 31.75 11.42 -27.53
C ALA A 70 31.98 12.71 -26.71
N ASP A 71 32.13 12.62 -25.38
CA ASP A 71 32.05 13.81 -24.49
C ASP A 71 33.38 14.22 -23.81
N VAL A 72 34.53 13.83 -24.38
CA VAL A 72 35.84 14.35 -23.97
C VAL A 72 36.40 15.27 -25.05
N ASP A 73 35.78 16.44 -25.24
CA ASP A 73 36.57 17.65 -25.50
C ASP A 73 35.78 18.96 -25.26
N ILE A 74 36.50 19.96 -24.76
CA ILE A 74 36.16 21.40 -24.64
C ILE A 74 35.49 21.87 -23.33
N GLY A 75 36.34 22.34 -22.42
CA GLY A 75 36.55 23.79 -22.30
C GLY A 75 35.91 24.53 -21.12
N SER A 76 36.75 24.86 -20.14
CA SER A 76 36.50 25.77 -19.00
C SER A 76 36.02 27.17 -19.40
N GLY A 77 35.11 27.74 -18.60
CA GLY A 77 34.76 29.16 -18.64
C GLY A 77 33.90 29.60 -17.45
N ASN A 78 34.53 30.31 -16.51
CA ASN A 78 33.94 30.96 -15.34
C ASN A 78 32.91 32.05 -15.72
N ALA A 79 31.82 32.19 -14.96
CA ALA A 79 31.20 33.49 -14.66
C ALA A 79 30.22 33.44 -13.47
N SER A 80 30.68 33.99 -12.35
CA SER A 80 30.05 34.89 -11.37
C SER A 80 28.51 35.07 -11.31
N GLU A 81 28.07 35.04 -10.05
CA GLU A 81 26.80 35.46 -9.46
C GLU A 81 26.25 36.82 -9.93
N SER A 82 24.92 36.95 -9.94
CA SER A 82 24.27 38.18 -9.48
C SER A 82 22.97 37.85 -8.73
N ARG A 83 22.90 38.30 -7.48
CA ARG A 83 21.71 38.33 -6.62
C ARG A 83 20.89 39.57 -6.97
N LYS A 84 19.56 39.44 -6.97
CA LYS A 84 18.64 40.55 -6.70
C LYS A 84 17.56 40.09 -5.73
N ASP A 85 17.54 40.76 -4.59
CA ASP A 85 16.40 40.91 -3.69
C ASP A 85 15.21 41.52 -4.46
N ASP A 86 14.00 41.10 -4.12
CA ASP A 86 12.91 42.04 -3.88
C ASP A 86 11.82 41.43 -2.99
N SER A 87 11.46 42.22 -1.99
CA SER A 87 10.53 42.02 -0.89
C SER A 87 9.04 42.06 -1.28
N ILE A 88 8.19 41.24 -0.66
CA ILE A 88 6.71 41.39 -0.71
C ILE A 88 6.06 41.18 0.67
N VAL A 89 5.13 42.11 0.97
CA VAL A 89 4.26 42.36 2.13
C VAL A 89 3.19 41.26 2.32
N PRO A 90 2.66 41.00 3.55
CA PRO A 90 1.77 39.88 3.81
C PRO A 90 0.28 40.22 3.58
N THR A 91 -0.43 39.35 2.87
CA THR A 91 -1.90 39.43 2.73
C THR A 91 -2.55 38.17 3.27
N LYS A 92 -3.41 38.35 4.27
CA LYS A 92 -4.29 37.33 4.86
C LYS A 92 -5.46 37.05 3.90
N THR A 93 -5.85 35.79 3.77
CA THR A 93 -7.16 35.39 3.19
C THR A 93 -7.74 34.22 4.00
N PRO A 94 -9.09 34.15 4.16
CA PRO A 94 -9.75 33.29 5.13
C PRO A 94 -10.14 31.93 4.56
N LEU A 95 -10.18 30.93 5.45
CA LEU A 95 -10.77 29.60 5.22
C LEU A 95 -12.30 29.72 5.14
N LEU A 96 -12.90 29.29 4.02
CA LEU A 96 -14.33 29.01 3.92
C LEU A 96 -14.55 27.49 3.87
N LEU A 97 -15.18 26.97 4.92
CA LEU A 97 -15.76 25.63 5.00
C LEU A 97 -16.91 25.53 3.98
N LEU A 98 -16.87 24.54 3.09
CA LEU A 98 -18.04 24.12 2.32
C LEU A 98 -18.49 22.74 2.80
N GLN A 99 -19.54 22.73 3.63
CA GLN A 99 -20.30 21.52 3.95
C GLN A 99 -21.28 21.23 2.80
N ALA A 100 -21.19 20.04 2.20
CA ALA A 100 -22.23 19.51 1.33
C ALA A 100 -22.52 18.05 1.72
N THR A 101 -23.66 17.84 2.38
CA THR A 101 -24.22 16.52 2.70
C THR A 101 -24.68 15.82 1.42
N VAL A 102 -24.05 14.70 1.08
CA VAL A 102 -24.46 13.80 0.00
C VAL A 102 -25.53 12.84 0.54
N ARG A 103 -26.79 13.16 0.34
CA ARG A 103 -27.89 12.18 0.45
C ARG A 103 -28.85 12.38 -0.72
N ASN A 104 -29.01 11.32 -1.50
CA ASN A 104 -29.97 11.12 -2.59
C ASN A 104 -29.64 11.72 -3.96
N LEU A 105 -28.84 11.01 -4.77
CA LEU A 105 -28.95 11.05 -6.23
C LEU A 105 -28.72 9.65 -6.81
N LEU A 106 -29.82 8.90 -7.02
CA LEU A 106 -29.88 7.81 -8.00
C LEU A 106 -30.58 8.36 -9.25
N PRO A 107 -30.02 8.23 -10.47
CA PRO A 107 -30.79 8.43 -11.68
C PRO A 107 -31.53 7.14 -12.06
N VAL A 108 -32.84 7.27 -12.26
CA VAL A 108 -33.70 6.28 -12.92
C VAL A 108 -33.21 6.08 -14.36
N VAL A 109 -32.82 4.85 -14.70
CA VAL A 109 -32.49 4.47 -16.08
C VAL A 109 -33.78 4.11 -16.80
N ALA A 110 -34.29 5.03 -17.62
CA ALA A 110 -35.42 4.76 -18.51
C ALA A 110 -34.92 3.98 -19.74
N TYR A 111 -35.30 2.70 -19.85
CA TYR A 111 -35.24 1.92 -21.08
C TYR A 111 -36.37 2.35 -22.01
N ASN A 112 -36.07 2.83 -23.22
CA ASN A 112 -37.07 2.98 -24.27
C ASN A 112 -36.77 2.06 -25.45
N ASN A 113 -37.66 1.09 -25.63
CA ASN A 113 -37.82 0.29 -26.83
C ASN A 113 -38.42 1.15 -27.95
N SER A 114 -37.88 1.01 -29.15
CA SER A 114 -38.39 1.60 -30.39
C SER A 114 -39.61 0.85 -30.92
N SER A 115 -40.67 1.58 -31.30
CA SER A 115 -41.63 1.23 -32.37
C SER A 115 -42.48 2.44 -32.81
N GLN A 116 -42.25 2.85 -34.06
CA GLN A 116 -43.20 3.30 -35.11
C GLN A 116 -44.13 4.55 -35.00
N MET A 117 -43.91 5.42 -36.01
CA MET A 117 -44.84 6.15 -36.91
C MET A 117 -45.52 7.49 -36.54
N SER A 118 -45.09 8.52 -37.31
CA SER A 118 -45.78 9.66 -37.96
C SER A 118 -46.80 10.53 -37.21
N GLU A 119 -46.55 11.85 -37.15
CA GLU A 119 -47.25 12.88 -37.95
C GLU A 119 -46.70 14.31 -37.70
N HIS A 120 -46.92 15.20 -38.67
CA HIS A 120 -46.42 16.57 -38.78
C HIS A 120 -47.02 17.58 -37.79
N GLY A 121 -46.25 18.60 -37.39
CA GLY A 121 -46.81 19.85 -36.81
C GLY A 121 -45.79 20.77 -36.13
N ASN A 122 -45.53 21.91 -36.77
CA ASN A 122 -44.84 23.15 -36.34
C ASN A 122 -44.20 23.28 -34.94
N GLN A 123 -42.95 23.77 -34.95
CA GLN A 123 -42.21 24.30 -33.79
C GLN A 123 -42.98 25.41 -33.06
N PRO A 124 -42.74 25.52 -31.74
CA PRO A 124 -41.96 26.67 -31.26
C PRO A 124 -40.74 26.18 -30.46
N SER A 125 -39.61 26.86 -30.63
CA SER A 125 -38.36 26.57 -29.90
C SER A 125 -38.59 26.61 -28.38
N PRO A 126 -38.31 25.52 -27.63
CA PRO A 126 -38.27 25.59 -26.20
C PRO A 126 -36.93 26.20 -25.79
N VAL A 127 -36.98 27.31 -25.06
CA VAL A 127 -35.90 27.74 -24.18
C VAL A 127 -35.54 26.54 -23.30
N HIS A 128 -34.39 25.91 -23.57
CA HIS A 128 -33.91 24.82 -22.74
C HIS A 128 -33.68 25.38 -21.33
N PRO A 129 -34.35 24.87 -20.28
CA PRO A 129 -33.84 25.07 -18.93
C PRO A 129 -32.42 24.52 -18.94
N ALA A 130 -31.44 25.29 -18.48
CA ALA A 130 -30.10 24.82 -18.27
C ALA A 130 -30.19 23.59 -17.36
N GLN A 131 -30.17 22.40 -17.96
CA GLN A 131 -30.02 21.15 -17.23
C GLN A 131 -28.65 21.30 -16.57
N ALA A 132 -28.64 21.57 -15.27
CA ALA A 132 -27.45 21.39 -14.47
C ALA A 132 -27.01 19.94 -14.71
N ARG A 133 -26.03 19.75 -15.59
CA ARG A 133 -25.40 18.44 -15.80
C ARG A 133 -24.89 18.06 -14.42
N GLY A 134 -25.45 16.98 -13.86
CA GLY A 134 -24.87 16.38 -12.67
C GLY A 134 -23.38 16.12 -12.90
N PRO A 135 -22.56 16.11 -11.83
CA PRO A 135 -21.12 15.97 -11.96
C PRO A 135 -20.77 14.73 -12.79
N ALA A 136 -19.77 14.85 -13.65
CA ALA A 136 -19.34 13.74 -14.50
C ALA A 136 -18.82 12.60 -13.61
N LEU A 137 -19.00 11.33 -14.01
CA LEU A 137 -18.54 10.16 -13.24
C LEU A 137 -17.08 10.29 -12.72
N PRO A 138 -16.10 10.79 -13.51
CA PRO A 138 -14.74 11.05 -13.03
C PRO A 138 -14.64 12.04 -11.86
N GLU A 139 -15.47 13.08 -11.84
CA GLU A 139 -15.48 14.10 -10.78
C GLU A 139 -16.03 13.52 -9.48
N ILE A 140 -17.12 12.75 -9.57
CA ILE A 140 -17.69 12.01 -8.43
C ILE A 140 -16.65 11.04 -7.87
N ALA A 141 -16.00 10.27 -8.74
CA ALA A 141 -14.97 9.33 -8.34
C ALA A 141 -13.80 10.03 -7.66
N THR A 142 -13.33 11.15 -8.22
CA THR A 142 -12.20 11.92 -7.66
C THR A 142 -12.56 12.49 -6.29
N ALA A 143 -13.74 13.08 -6.13
CA ALA A 143 -14.21 13.57 -4.83
C ALA A 143 -14.34 12.43 -3.81
N PHE A 144 -14.85 11.27 -4.22
CA PHE A 144 -14.91 10.08 -3.39
C PHE A 144 -13.52 9.62 -2.94
N PHE A 145 -12.56 9.51 -3.85
CA PHE A 145 -11.20 9.10 -3.54
C PHE A 145 -10.50 10.07 -2.59
N LEU A 146 -10.52 11.37 -2.90
CA LEU A 146 -9.89 12.41 -2.05
C LEU A 146 -10.50 12.47 -0.64
N THR A 147 -11.78 12.14 -0.48
CA THR A 147 -12.43 12.16 0.84
C THR A 147 -12.24 10.85 1.61
N GLN A 148 -12.32 9.69 0.95
CA GLN A 148 -12.35 8.39 1.63
C GLN A 148 -10.98 7.71 1.74
N TYR A 149 -10.07 7.95 0.80
CA TYR A 149 -8.78 7.24 0.68
C TYR A 149 -7.54 8.10 0.98
N ILE A 150 -7.70 9.42 1.05
CA ILE A 150 -6.55 10.34 1.16
C ILE A 150 -6.41 10.97 2.55
N SER A 151 -7.53 11.25 3.21
CA SER A 151 -7.48 11.87 4.54
C SER A 151 -6.86 10.92 5.56
N GLY A 152 -5.80 11.35 6.25
CA GLY A 152 -5.07 10.51 7.22
C GLY A 152 -4.13 9.48 6.59
N SER A 153 -3.93 9.57 5.28
CA SER A 153 -3.15 8.66 4.48
C SER A 153 -1.78 9.27 4.11
N HIS A 154 -0.79 8.47 3.68
CA HIS A 154 0.49 8.94 3.17
C HIS A 154 0.35 9.75 1.87
N PHE A 155 -0.82 9.77 1.25
CA PHE A 155 -1.13 10.66 0.14
C PHE A 155 -1.78 12.00 0.57
N ASP A 156 -1.70 12.39 1.85
CA ASP A 156 -2.26 13.65 2.37
C ASP A 156 -1.87 14.93 1.61
N TYR A 157 -0.75 14.90 0.87
CA TYR A 157 -0.27 15.98 0.01
C TYR A 157 -0.97 16.04 -1.35
N LEU A 158 -1.66 14.97 -1.76
CA LEU A 158 -2.25 14.82 -3.07
C LEU A 158 -3.31 15.89 -3.41
N PRO A 159 -4.18 16.35 -2.50
CA PRO A 159 -5.15 17.40 -2.83
C PRO A 159 -4.46 18.70 -3.28
N LEU A 160 -3.38 19.09 -2.59
CA LEU A 160 -2.58 20.27 -2.95
C LEU A 160 -1.86 20.07 -4.30
N LEU A 161 -1.29 18.88 -4.52
CA LEU A 161 -0.62 18.56 -5.78
C LEU A 161 -1.63 18.51 -6.94
N TYR A 162 -2.83 18.01 -6.71
CA TYR A 162 -3.89 17.89 -7.71
C TYR A 162 -4.46 19.26 -8.11
N ASP A 163 -4.64 20.17 -7.14
CA ASP A 163 -5.16 21.52 -7.38
C ASP A 163 -4.23 22.35 -8.27
N THR A 164 -2.92 22.24 -8.02
CA THR A 164 -1.88 22.92 -8.80
C THR A 164 -1.59 22.26 -10.15
N ALA A 165 -2.06 21.02 -10.37
CA ALA A 165 -1.78 20.28 -11.59
C ALA A 165 -2.68 20.70 -12.75
N GLY A 166 -2.05 20.92 -13.92
CA GLY A 166 -2.76 21.26 -15.16
C GLY A 166 -3.81 20.21 -15.55
N PRO A 167 -4.92 20.59 -16.23
CA PRO A 167 -6.02 19.69 -16.55
C PRO A 167 -5.62 18.45 -17.37
N ALA A 168 -4.60 18.58 -18.23
CA ALA A 168 -4.07 17.52 -19.08
C ALA A 168 -2.78 16.87 -18.52
N SER A 169 -2.45 17.11 -17.25
CA SER A 169 -1.27 16.53 -16.62
C SER A 169 -1.40 15.02 -16.43
N LEU A 170 -0.26 14.33 -16.44
CA LEU A 170 -0.21 12.89 -16.18
C LEU A 170 -0.78 12.54 -14.79
N LEU A 171 -0.59 13.43 -13.80
CA LEU A 171 -1.13 13.28 -12.45
C LEU A 171 -2.66 13.20 -12.45
N ARG A 172 -3.35 14.09 -13.18
CA ARG A 172 -4.82 14.05 -13.24
C ARG A 172 -5.33 12.75 -13.86
N GLY A 173 -4.64 12.25 -14.89
CA GLY A 173 -4.96 10.97 -15.52
C GLY A 173 -4.89 9.80 -14.53
N ILE A 174 -3.80 9.69 -13.75
CA ILE A 174 -3.65 8.58 -12.81
C ILE A 174 -4.59 8.74 -11.60
N VAL A 175 -4.81 9.97 -11.12
CA VAL A 175 -5.80 10.24 -10.06
C VAL A 175 -7.20 9.82 -10.51
N GLU A 176 -7.61 10.12 -11.74
CA GLU A 176 -8.88 9.64 -12.29
C GLU A 176 -8.94 8.11 -12.31
N ALA A 177 -7.86 7.43 -12.72
CA ALA A 177 -7.80 5.97 -12.77
C ALA A 177 -7.96 5.33 -11.38
N VAL A 178 -7.19 5.75 -10.37
CA VAL A 178 -7.34 5.21 -9.00
C VAL A 178 -8.71 5.55 -8.42
N SER A 179 -9.22 6.73 -8.71
CA SER A 179 -10.52 7.18 -8.22
C SER A 179 -11.66 6.32 -8.75
N LEU A 180 -11.64 6.01 -10.04
CA LEU A 180 -12.60 5.11 -10.66
C LEU A 180 -12.47 3.67 -10.12
N ALA A 181 -11.25 3.19 -9.88
CA ALA A 181 -11.03 1.88 -9.26
C ALA A 181 -11.63 1.81 -7.85
N SER A 182 -11.34 2.81 -7.00
CA SER A 182 -11.93 2.93 -5.66
C SER A 182 -13.45 2.99 -5.70
N LEU A 183 -14.04 3.80 -6.59
CA LEU A 183 -15.49 3.90 -6.73
C LEU A 183 -16.12 2.58 -7.24
N SER A 184 -15.42 1.85 -8.10
CA SER A 184 -15.87 0.55 -8.60
C SER A 184 -16.01 -0.47 -7.46
N HIS A 185 -15.10 -0.48 -6.48
CA HIS A 185 -15.23 -1.30 -5.27
C HIS A 185 -16.40 -0.88 -4.40
N GLU A 186 -16.57 0.41 -4.13
CA GLU A 186 -17.68 0.89 -3.31
C GLU A 186 -19.04 0.58 -3.95
N THR A 187 -19.14 0.69 -5.28
CA THR A 187 -20.40 0.48 -6.01
C THR A 187 -20.59 -0.96 -6.50
N GLN A 188 -19.57 -1.82 -6.41
CA GLN A 188 -19.55 -3.18 -6.94
C GLN A 188 -19.90 -3.25 -8.45
N ARG A 189 -19.41 -2.28 -9.24
CA ARG A 189 -19.71 -2.16 -10.69
C ARG A 189 -18.49 -2.43 -11.55
N PRO A 190 -18.36 -3.61 -12.19
CA PRO A 190 -17.17 -3.99 -12.95
C PRO A 190 -16.92 -3.12 -14.19
N GLU A 191 -17.96 -2.51 -14.77
CA GLU A 191 -17.82 -1.55 -15.87
C GLU A 191 -17.03 -0.30 -15.49
N ILE A 192 -17.10 0.14 -14.23
CA ILE A 192 -16.30 1.25 -13.72
C ILE A 192 -14.83 0.84 -13.62
N MET A 193 -14.54 -0.39 -13.15
CA MET A 193 -13.18 -0.93 -13.13
C MET A 193 -12.60 -1.06 -14.54
N ALA A 194 -13.40 -1.45 -15.53
CA ALA A 194 -12.97 -1.52 -16.93
C ALA A 194 -12.54 -0.14 -17.45
N LEU A 195 -13.30 0.92 -17.13
CA LEU A 195 -12.93 2.30 -17.44
C LEU A 195 -11.67 2.73 -16.68
N ALA A 196 -11.56 2.38 -15.39
CA ALA A 196 -10.40 2.65 -14.55
C ALA A 196 -9.12 2.07 -15.18
N ARG A 197 -9.17 0.83 -15.67
CA ARG A 197 -8.04 0.15 -16.37
C ARG A 197 -7.66 0.83 -17.68
N GLN A 198 -8.63 1.38 -18.41
CA GLN A 198 -8.35 2.18 -19.61
C GLN A 198 -7.59 3.47 -19.25
N ARG A 199 -8.03 4.18 -18.21
CA ARG A 199 -7.35 5.40 -17.72
C ARG A 199 -5.97 5.11 -17.15
N TYR A 200 -5.83 4.01 -16.42
CA TYR A 200 -4.55 3.51 -15.93
C TYR A 200 -3.56 3.30 -17.07
N SER A 201 -3.99 2.59 -18.12
CA SER A 201 -3.13 2.29 -19.28
C SER A 201 -2.63 3.56 -19.97
N GLY A 202 -3.49 4.56 -20.13
CA GLY A 202 -3.10 5.87 -20.67
C GLY A 202 -2.10 6.60 -19.76
N SER A 203 -2.33 6.55 -18.45
CA SER A 203 -1.48 7.20 -17.45
C SER A 203 -0.11 6.55 -17.33
N LEU A 204 -0.03 5.23 -17.50
CA LEU A 204 1.23 4.49 -17.56
C LEU A 204 2.08 4.94 -18.75
N VAL A 205 1.47 5.12 -19.93
CA VAL A 205 2.17 5.64 -21.12
C VAL A 205 2.66 7.08 -20.88
N ALA A 206 1.82 7.94 -20.30
CA ALA A 206 2.20 9.32 -19.99
C ALA A 206 3.33 9.39 -18.95
N THR A 207 3.28 8.56 -17.91
CA THR A 207 4.32 8.46 -16.89
C THR A 207 5.64 7.99 -17.50
N ASN A 208 5.61 6.93 -18.33
CA ASN A 208 6.81 6.46 -19.04
C ASN A 208 7.43 7.55 -19.93
N LYS A 209 6.62 8.39 -20.57
CA LYS A 209 7.11 9.53 -21.34
C LYS A 209 7.79 10.58 -20.45
N ALA A 210 7.20 10.90 -19.29
CA ALA A 210 7.79 11.84 -18.34
C ALA A 210 9.10 11.31 -17.73
N LEU A 211 9.21 9.99 -17.50
CA LEU A 211 10.43 9.37 -17.01
C LEU A 211 11.61 9.44 -18.01
N GLN A 212 11.31 9.52 -19.31
CA GLN A 212 12.31 9.67 -20.37
C GLN A 212 12.80 11.12 -20.54
N ASP A 213 12.08 12.09 -19.98
CA ASP A 213 12.45 13.50 -20.02
C ASP A 213 13.34 13.86 -18.81
N PRO A 214 14.56 14.40 -19.02
CA PRO A 214 15.49 14.72 -17.93
C PRO A 214 14.96 15.69 -16.87
N GLN A 215 13.99 16.54 -17.22
CA GLN A 215 13.33 17.44 -16.27
C GLN A 215 12.05 16.82 -15.71
N GLY A 216 11.22 16.24 -16.56
CA GLY A 216 9.96 15.61 -16.22
C GLY A 216 10.10 14.49 -15.18
N CYS A 217 11.19 13.71 -15.24
CA CYS A 217 11.43 12.64 -14.25
C CYS A 217 11.65 13.19 -12.82
N ARG A 218 12.04 14.47 -12.69
CA ARG A 218 12.30 15.12 -11.40
C ARG A 218 11.09 15.85 -10.82
N GLU A 219 9.95 15.89 -11.51
CA GLU A 219 8.74 16.59 -11.07
C GLU A 219 7.96 15.84 -9.96
N ASP A 220 7.29 16.59 -9.08
CA ASP A 220 6.51 16.01 -7.97
C ASP A 220 5.34 15.19 -8.51
N GLY A 221 4.71 15.66 -9.60
CA GLY A 221 3.64 14.96 -10.30
C GLY A 221 4.08 13.60 -10.84
N THR A 222 5.30 13.49 -11.39
CA THR A 222 5.83 12.22 -11.90
C THR A 222 6.05 11.21 -10.78
N LEU A 223 6.70 11.64 -9.68
CA LEU A 223 6.95 10.76 -8.54
C LEU A 223 5.65 10.31 -7.86
N ALA A 224 4.71 11.23 -7.63
CA ALA A 224 3.38 10.89 -7.10
C ALA A 224 2.64 9.91 -8.02
N SER A 225 2.81 10.03 -9.34
CA SER A 225 2.14 9.15 -10.30
C SER A 225 2.71 7.73 -10.30
N VAL A 226 4.01 7.54 -10.09
CA VAL A 226 4.61 6.22 -9.86
C VAL A 226 3.98 5.54 -8.64
N LEU A 227 3.83 6.27 -7.54
CA LEU A 227 3.19 5.75 -6.32
C LEU A 227 1.70 5.44 -6.53
N LEU A 228 0.97 6.28 -7.28
CA LEU A 228 -0.44 6.05 -7.60
C LEU A 228 -0.65 4.91 -8.61
N LEU A 229 0.29 4.66 -9.54
CA LEU A 229 0.26 3.49 -10.43
C LEU A 229 0.33 2.21 -9.60
N ALA A 230 1.24 2.16 -8.64
CA ALA A 230 1.33 1.04 -7.71
C ALA A 230 0.01 0.88 -6.91
N HIS A 231 -0.59 2.00 -6.47
CA HIS A 231 -1.84 1.98 -5.73
C HIS A 231 -2.99 1.42 -6.59
N PHE A 232 -3.06 1.84 -7.85
CA PHE A 232 -4.01 1.32 -8.83
C PHE A 232 -3.88 -0.20 -8.98
N GLU A 233 -2.66 -0.72 -9.18
CA GLU A 233 -2.43 -2.16 -9.33
C GLU A 233 -2.93 -2.95 -8.12
N THR A 234 -2.82 -2.36 -6.93
CA THR A 234 -3.29 -3.00 -5.69
C THR A 234 -4.82 -3.00 -5.60
N LEU A 235 -5.48 -1.92 -6.01
CA LEU A 235 -6.95 -1.86 -6.10
C LEU A 235 -7.49 -2.77 -7.21
N ALA A 236 -6.87 -2.76 -8.38
CA ALA A 236 -7.34 -3.49 -9.56
C ALA A 236 -6.95 -4.97 -9.57
N SER A 237 -6.11 -5.41 -8.63
CA SER A 237 -5.76 -6.81 -8.41
C SER A 237 -7.03 -7.60 -8.10
N GLU A 238 -7.40 -8.51 -9.00
CA GLU A 238 -8.58 -9.35 -8.82
C GLU A 238 -8.33 -10.40 -7.72
N ASP A 239 -9.36 -10.67 -6.92
CA ASP A 239 -9.45 -11.78 -5.94
C ASP A 239 -9.32 -13.19 -6.59
N THR A 240 -8.96 -13.28 -7.87
CA THR A 240 -8.82 -14.54 -8.62
C THR A 240 -7.54 -15.30 -8.28
N ILE A 241 -6.59 -14.68 -7.57
CA ILE A 241 -5.53 -15.43 -6.88
C ILE A 241 -6.17 -16.07 -5.66
N GLY A 242 -6.55 -17.36 -5.79
CA GLY A 242 -7.08 -18.12 -4.69
C GLY A 242 -6.10 -18.12 -3.51
N VAL A 243 -6.61 -18.29 -2.29
CA VAL A 243 -5.77 -18.41 -1.09
C VAL A 243 -4.71 -19.53 -1.26
N GLU A 244 -5.05 -20.54 -2.08
CA GLU A 244 -4.20 -21.66 -2.50
C GLU A 244 -2.95 -21.24 -3.30
N ASP A 245 -3.01 -20.18 -4.11
CA ASP A 245 -1.85 -19.69 -4.89
C ASP A 245 -0.83 -18.93 -4.03
N ILE A 246 -1.26 -18.42 -2.86
CA ILE A 246 -0.39 -17.75 -1.86
C ILE A 246 0.38 -18.79 -1.04
N ALA A 247 -0.21 -19.97 -0.84
CA ALA A 247 0.36 -21.05 -0.05
C ALA A 247 1.44 -21.85 -0.80
N LEU A 248 1.63 -21.61 -2.11
CA LEU A 248 2.66 -22.30 -2.91
C LEU A 248 4.02 -21.62 -2.74
N PRO A 249 5.04 -22.29 -2.13
CA PRO A 249 6.33 -21.66 -1.83
C PRO A 249 7.18 -21.29 -3.06
N HIS A 250 6.73 -21.62 -4.27
CA HIS A 250 7.47 -21.47 -5.54
C HIS A 250 6.58 -21.06 -6.73
N GLY A 251 5.44 -20.42 -6.49
CA GLY A 251 4.56 -19.91 -7.55
C GLY A 251 5.20 -18.74 -8.31
N ASN A 252 6.00 -19.04 -9.34
CA ASN A 252 6.56 -18.15 -10.36
C ASN A 252 6.52 -16.63 -10.00
N THR A 253 7.43 -16.22 -9.12
CA THR A 253 7.50 -14.95 -8.36
C THR A 253 7.66 -13.67 -9.19
N ARG A 254 7.63 -13.74 -10.52
CA ARG A 254 7.82 -12.55 -11.39
C ARG A 254 6.56 -11.69 -11.54
N TYR A 255 5.37 -12.27 -11.30
CA TYR A 255 4.05 -11.64 -11.48
C TYR A 255 3.19 -11.58 -10.21
N SER A 256 3.78 -11.84 -9.04
CA SER A 256 3.07 -11.63 -7.78
C SER A 256 2.81 -10.12 -7.60
N PRO A 257 1.65 -9.70 -7.07
CA PRO A 257 1.40 -8.29 -6.73
C PRO A 257 2.52 -7.68 -5.86
N SER A 258 3.20 -8.49 -5.02
CA SER A 258 4.44 -8.13 -4.29
C SER A 258 5.54 -7.59 -5.18
N ALA A 259 5.83 -8.31 -6.26
CA ALA A 259 6.94 -8.03 -7.16
C ALA A 259 6.62 -6.84 -8.07
N SER A 260 5.36 -6.63 -8.44
CA SER A 260 4.95 -5.44 -9.19
C SER A 260 5.12 -4.18 -8.35
N TRP A 261 4.66 -4.23 -7.10
CA TRP A 261 4.80 -3.12 -6.18
C TRP A 261 6.26 -2.75 -5.87
N ASP A 262 7.09 -3.75 -5.56
CA ASP A 262 8.50 -3.51 -5.25
C ASP A 262 9.23 -2.79 -6.38
N ARG A 263 8.88 -3.06 -7.65
CA ARG A 263 9.42 -2.33 -8.80
C ARG A 263 9.06 -0.85 -8.79
N HIS A 264 7.82 -0.51 -8.43
CA HIS A 264 7.41 0.89 -8.29
C HIS A 264 8.14 1.58 -7.14
N VAL A 265 8.35 0.89 -6.02
CA VAL A 265 9.14 1.41 -4.88
C VAL A 265 10.58 1.66 -5.29
N GLN A 266 11.23 0.70 -5.95
CA GLN A 266 12.60 0.88 -6.44
C GLN A 266 12.71 2.04 -7.44
N GLY A 267 11.73 2.16 -8.34
CA GLY A 267 11.62 3.30 -9.25
C GLY A 267 11.48 4.62 -8.49
N ALA A 268 10.60 4.69 -7.50
CA ALA A 268 10.40 5.87 -6.67
C ALA A 268 11.66 6.26 -5.89
N VAL A 269 12.39 5.29 -5.33
CA VAL A 269 13.70 5.52 -4.67
C VAL A 269 14.71 6.11 -5.65
N SER A 270 14.83 5.54 -6.85
CA SER A 270 15.72 6.07 -7.88
C SER A 270 15.36 7.51 -8.29
N LEU A 271 14.06 7.82 -8.37
CA LEU A 271 13.60 9.18 -8.67
C LEU A 271 13.94 10.17 -7.55
N VAL A 272 13.86 9.75 -6.29
CA VAL A 272 14.32 10.57 -5.16
C VAL A 272 15.82 10.86 -5.27
N SER A 273 16.64 9.87 -5.65
CA SER A 273 18.08 10.07 -5.85
C SER A 273 18.40 11.07 -6.98
N LEU A 274 17.56 11.14 -8.01
CA LEU A 274 17.70 12.08 -9.12
C LEU A 274 17.22 13.51 -8.79
N ARG A 275 16.49 13.70 -7.69
CA ARG A 275 15.97 15.01 -7.28
C ARG A 275 17.03 15.76 -6.49
N ALA A 276 17.31 17.00 -6.92
CA ALA A 276 18.29 17.85 -6.24
C ALA A 276 17.84 18.14 -4.79
N LYS A 277 18.76 18.05 -3.83
CA LYS A 277 18.51 18.36 -2.41
C LYS A 277 17.94 19.77 -2.18
N THR A 278 18.12 20.68 -3.14
CA THR A 278 17.61 22.06 -3.12
C THR A 278 16.09 22.18 -3.33
N ARG A 279 15.42 21.16 -3.91
CA ARG A 279 13.96 21.14 -4.12
C ARG A 279 13.13 20.74 -2.89
N LEU A 280 13.78 20.59 -1.74
CA LEU A 280 13.16 20.23 -0.46
C LEU A 280 12.80 21.46 0.40
N ASP A 281 12.76 22.63 -0.22
CA ASP A 281 12.31 23.89 0.34
C ASP A 281 10.78 23.98 0.44
N ASN A 282 10.06 23.21 -0.39
CA ASN A 282 8.59 23.11 -0.37
C ASN A 282 8.10 21.98 0.56
N SER A 283 7.15 22.29 1.45
CA SER A 283 6.52 21.33 2.37
C SER A 283 5.84 20.15 1.66
N LEU A 284 5.31 20.35 0.44
CA LEU A 284 4.74 19.27 -0.36
C LEU A 284 5.82 18.26 -0.76
N SER A 285 6.93 18.74 -1.31
CA SER A 285 7.99 17.85 -1.77
C SER A 285 8.58 17.06 -0.60
N VAL A 286 8.71 17.68 0.58
CA VAL A 286 9.12 16.98 1.81
C VAL A 286 8.18 15.82 2.16
N ARG A 287 6.85 16.04 2.15
CA ARG A 287 5.88 14.96 2.43
C ARG A 287 5.92 13.84 1.40
N LEU A 288 6.09 14.18 0.13
CA LEU A 288 6.24 13.21 -0.95
C LEU A 288 7.52 12.36 -0.79
N HIS A 289 8.63 12.97 -0.36
CA HIS A 289 9.84 12.20 -0.05
C HIS A 289 9.62 11.30 1.18
N GLN A 290 9.01 11.81 2.25
CA GLN A 290 8.67 11.01 3.44
C GLN A 290 7.83 9.78 3.08
N HIS A 291 6.87 9.92 2.17
CA HIS A 291 6.11 8.81 1.62
C HIS A 291 7.03 7.77 0.95
N VAL A 292 7.93 8.17 0.03
CA VAL A 292 8.89 7.24 -0.60
C VAL A 292 9.76 6.53 0.44
N HIS A 293 10.25 7.27 1.44
CA HIS A 293 11.05 6.73 2.52
C HIS A 293 10.28 5.69 3.37
N ALA A 294 8.98 5.90 3.61
CA ALA A 294 8.14 4.96 4.33
C ALA A 294 7.97 3.66 3.51
N VAL A 295 7.56 3.75 2.25
CA VAL A 295 7.29 2.58 1.39
C VAL A 295 8.54 1.75 1.11
N ALA A 296 9.70 2.39 1.01
CA ALA A 296 10.98 1.72 0.85
C ALA A 296 11.36 0.89 2.09
N ARG A 297 11.18 1.43 3.31
CA ARG A 297 11.36 0.66 4.56
C ARG A 297 10.44 -0.54 4.60
N TYR A 298 9.17 -0.35 4.28
CA TYR A 298 8.20 -1.43 4.27
C TYR A 298 8.55 -2.53 3.27
N SER A 299 9.02 -2.18 2.07
CA SER A 299 9.48 -3.18 1.09
C SER A 299 10.67 -3.96 1.63
N SER A 300 11.67 -3.26 2.18
CA SER A 300 12.86 -3.89 2.75
C SER A 300 12.52 -4.85 3.90
N ILE A 301 11.61 -4.47 4.80
CA ILE A 301 11.13 -5.33 5.91
C ILE A 301 10.45 -6.59 5.38
N GLN A 302 9.53 -6.44 4.43
CA GLN A 302 8.79 -7.56 3.85
C GLN A 302 9.74 -8.54 3.14
N ARG A 303 10.62 -8.03 2.29
CA ARG A 303 11.57 -8.85 1.54
C ARG A 303 12.78 -9.32 2.35
N ARG A 304 12.91 -8.87 3.61
CA ARG A 304 14.09 -9.12 4.46
C ARG A 304 15.38 -8.72 3.75
N ALA A 305 15.34 -7.56 3.11
CA ALA A 305 16.45 -6.99 2.35
C ALA A 305 16.95 -5.72 3.04
N ARG A 306 18.21 -5.37 2.78
CA ARG A 306 18.78 -4.11 3.26
C ARG A 306 17.98 -2.91 2.77
N LEU A 307 17.97 -1.86 3.57
CA LEU A 307 17.40 -0.58 3.17
C LEU A 307 18.28 0.05 2.08
N PRO A 308 17.71 0.62 1.00
CA PRO A 308 18.50 1.38 0.03
C PRO A 308 19.24 2.53 0.71
N ALA A 309 20.50 2.74 0.33
CA ALA A 309 21.37 3.74 0.95
C ALA A 309 20.75 5.15 0.89
N GLU A 310 20.03 5.45 -0.18
CA GLU A 310 19.39 6.73 -0.43
C GLU A 310 18.22 7.02 0.52
N VAL A 311 17.71 5.99 1.20
CA VAL A 311 16.57 6.05 2.12
C VAL A 311 16.99 6.01 3.60
N ALA A 312 18.23 5.59 3.88
CA ALA A 312 18.74 5.38 5.23
C ALA A 312 18.68 6.67 6.09
N SER A 313 18.38 6.52 7.38
CA SER A 313 18.18 7.65 8.31
C SER A 313 19.37 8.60 8.44
N SER A 314 20.58 8.13 8.12
CA SER A 314 21.83 8.91 8.06
C SER A 314 21.80 10.00 6.98
N ASP A 315 21.09 9.76 5.87
CA ASP A 315 21.11 10.61 4.68
C ASP A 315 19.93 11.58 4.58
N LEU A 316 19.08 11.67 5.61
CA LEU A 316 17.98 12.63 5.61
C LEU A 316 18.52 14.09 5.47
N PRO A 317 18.00 14.85 4.48
CA PRO A 317 18.35 16.24 4.21
C PRO A 317 18.29 17.16 5.44
N ILE A 318 19.11 18.22 5.45
CA ILE A 318 19.25 19.16 6.58
C ILE A 318 17.90 19.83 6.97
N GLY A 319 17.00 20.06 6.02
CA GLY A 319 15.64 20.56 6.31
C GLY A 319 14.76 19.57 7.08
N LEU A 320 14.98 18.27 6.87
CA LEU A 320 14.37 17.17 7.62
C LEU A 320 15.13 16.85 8.93
N ARG A 321 16.31 17.46 9.17
CA ARG A 321 17.15 17.24 10.37
C ARG A 321 16.72 18.01 11.62
N ARG A 322 15.60 18.74 11.58
CA ARG A 322 15.34 19.80 12.56
C ARG A 322 14.89 19.39 13.96
N ASP A 323 14.77 18.10 14.30
CA ASP A 323 14.73 17.75 15.72
C ASP A 323 15.26 16.35 16.04
N ARG A 324 16.20 16.26 16.99
CA ARG A 324 16.58 15.01 17.67
C ARG A 324 15.53 14.61 18.72
N LEU A 325 14.60 15.52 19.03
CA LEU A 325 13.49 15.31 19.97
C LEU A 325 12.24 14.75 19.29
N ASP A 326 12.17 14.69 17.96
CA ASP A 326 11.01 14.12 17.24
C ASP A 326 10.90 12.60 17.54
N PRO A 327 9.87 12.15 18.28
CA PRO A 327 9.72 10.75 18.63
C PRO A 327 9.46 9.85 17.42
N ASN A 328 8.90 10.38 16.32
CA ASN A 328 8.70 9.62 15.08
C ASN A 328 10.05 9.28 14.46
N ARG A 329 10.97 10.25 14.41
CA ARG A 329 12.33 10.01 13.93
C ARG A 329 13.09 9.00 14.78
N ARG A 330 12.94 9.05 16.11
CA ARG A 330 13.55 8.05 17.01
C ARG A 330 13.02 6.65 16.74
N PHE A 331 11.72 6.53 16.43
CA PHE A 331 11.14 5.26 16.06
C PHE A 331 11.64 4.77 14.69
N LEU A 332 11.84 5.66 13.71
CA LEU A 332 12.42 5.27 12.42
C LEU A 332 13.82 4.64 12.55
N VAL A 333 14.62 5.05 13.54
CA VAL A 333 15.91 4.38 13.82
C VAL A 333 15.70 2.92 14.25
N VAL A 334 14.71 2.67 15.12
CA VAL A 334 14.34 1.29 15.51
C VAL A 334 13.92 0.47 14.30
N VAL A 335 13.16 1.07 13.38
CA VAL A 335 12.71 0.41 12.14
C VAL A 335 13.89 0.11 11.22
N ASP A 336 14.85 1.02 11.08
CA ASP A 336 16.07 0.81 10.29
C ASP A 336 16.92 -0.33 10.89
N ASP A 337 17.16 -0.32 12.21
CA ASP A 337 17.90 -1.37 12.92
C ASP A 337 17.21 -2.75 12.79
N PHE A 338 15.87 -2.77 12.91
CA PHE A 338 15.08 -3.98 12.71
C PHE A 338 15.17 -4.51 11.28
N THR A 339 15.14 -3.61 10.29
CA THR A 339 15.27 -3.96 8.87
C THR A 339 16.63 -4.58 8.59
N GLU A 340 17.68 -3.95 9.11
CA GLU A 340 19.06 -4.43 9.01
C GLU A 340 19.24 -5.81 9.67
N LEU A 341 18.70 -6.02 10.88
CA LEU A 341 18.74 -7.32 11.54
C LEU A 341 18.08 -8.42 10.68
N ARG A 342 16.90 -8.16 10.12
CA ARG A 342 16.21 -9.13 9.24
C ARG A 342 17.03 -9.46 8.00
N ALA A 343 17.67 -8.45 7.41
CA ALA A 343 18.53 -8.62 6.24
C ALA A 343 19.77 -9.46 6.56
N CYS A 344 20.49 -9.16 7.63
CA CYS A 344 21.67 -9.92 8.05
C CYS A 344 21.36 -11.39 8.32
N ILE A 345 20.22 -11.67 8.97
CA ILE A 345 19.73 -13.03 9.19
C ILE A 345 19.44 -13.74 7.86
N GLN A 346 18.77 -13.07 6.93
CA GLN A 346 18.36 -13.64 5.64
C GLN A 346 19.56 -13.91 4.71
N GLU A 347 20.56 -13.03 4.73
CA GLU A 347 21.80 -13.13 3.95
C GLU A 347 22.77 -14.17 4.55
N GLY A 348 22.56 -14.58 5.80
CA GLY A 348 23.46 -15.46 6.53
C GLY A 348 24.76 -14.78 6.97
N SER A 349 24.80 -13.44 7.01
CA SER A 349 25.93 -12.68 7.57
C SER A 349 25.90 -12.65 9.09
N LEU A 350 24.72 -12.81 9.70
CA LEU A 350 24.54 -13.01 11.14
C LEU A 350 23.87 -14.37 11.37
N THR A 351 24.61 -15.32 11.95
CA THR A 351 24.18 -16.73 12.08
C THR A 351 24.12 -17.24 13.51
N ASP A 352 24.92 -16.68 14.42
CA ASP A 352 24.96 -17.11 15.82
C ASP A 352 23.62 -16.83 16.53
N PRO A 353 22.94 -17.85 17.09
CA PRO A 353 21.65 -17.64 17.73
C PRO A 353 21.68 -16.69 18.92
N PHE A 354 22.76 -16.69 19.71
CA PHE A 354 22.86 -15.83 20.89
C PHE A 354 23.07 -14.37 20.48
N GLU A 355 23.92 -14.11 19.49
CA GLU A 355 24.12 -12.79 18.92
C GLU A 355 22.84 -12.24 18.30
N ILE A 356 22.07 -13.06 17.59
CA ILE A 356 20.76 -12.67 17.03
C ILE A 356 19.76 -12.32 18.14
N ILE A 357 19.72 -13.12 19.21
CA ILE A 357 18.87 -12.86 20.38
C ILE A 357 19.24 -11.53 21.03
N GLU A 358 20.54 -11.26 21.26
CA GLU A 358 20.98 -10.01 21.89
C GLU A 358 20.69 -8.78 21.02
N ASN A 359 20.92 -8.85 19.71
CA ASN A 359 20.55 -7.78 18.77
C ASN A 359 19.04 -7.52 18.80
N ALA A 360 18.21 -8.56 18.71
CA ALA A 360 16.75 -8.40 18.76
C ALA A 360 16.27 -7.82 20.11
N LYS A 361 16.88 -8.22 21.23
CA LYS A 361 16.58 -7.66 22.57
C LYS A 361 16.94 -6.19 22.66
N ALA A 362 18.10 -5.79 22.13
CA ALA A 362 18.53 -4.40 22.14
C ALA A 362 17.56 -3.51 21.35
N ILE A 363 17.13 -3.96 20.18
CA ILE A 363 16.17 -3.23 19.33
C ILE A 363 14.78 -3.18 20.01
N ASP A 364 14.27 -4.26 20.62
CA ASP A 364 12.98 -4.23 21.35
C ASP A 364 13.04 -3.30 22.56
N ALA A 365 14.16 -3.27 23.29
CA ALA A 365 14.37 -2.35 24.39
C ALA A 365 14.36 -0.89 23.90
N HIS A 366 14.98 -0.60 22.76
CA HIS A 366 14.95 0.72 22.14
C HIS A 366 13.52 1.10 21.70
N ALA A 367 12.79 0.19 21.06
CA ALA A 367 11.39 0.38 20.68
C ALA A 367 10.51 0.75 21.89
N ALA A 368 10.64 -0.01 22.98
CA ALA A 368 9.92 0.24 24.21
C ALA A 368 10.28 1.58 24.86
N LEU A 369 11.56 1.97 24.82
CA LEU A 369 12.03 3.26 25.34
C LEU A 369 11.46 4.43 24.53
N VAL A 370 11.43 4.32 23.20
CA VAL A 370 10.85 5.35 22.32
C VAL A 370 9.36 5.51 22.59
N ALA A 371 8.61 4.41 22.67
CA ALA A 371 7.17 4.43 22.94
C ALA A 371 6.84 5.05 24.30
N ARG A 372 7.65 4.78 25.34
CA ARG A 372 7.50 5.42 26.66
C ARG A 372 7.79 6.92 26.65
N GLY A 373 8.57 7.39 25.67
CA GLY A 373 8.94 8.79 25.49
C GLY A 373 8.00 9.57 24.58
N PHE A 374 6.88 8.99 24.13
CA PHE A 374 5.91 9.71 23.32
C PHE A 374 5.27 10.87 24.10
N PRO A 375 5.13 12.06 23.49
CA PRO A 375 4.49 13.21 24.12
C PRO A 375 2.99 12.95 24.33
N SER A 376 2.36 13.75 25.19
CA SER A 376 0.92 13.65 25.46
C SER A 376 0.05 13.81 24.20
N THR A 377 0.54 14.51 23.18
CA THR A 377 -0.14 14.64 21.88
C THR A 377 -0.23 13.32 21.12
N TRP A 378 0.57 12.31 21.48
CA TRP A 378 0.58 10.98 20.85
C TRP A 378 0.26 9.86 21.83
N ALA A 379 0.25 10.13 23.13
CA ALA A 379 -0.19 9.17 24.15
C ALA A 379 -1.69 8.86 23.98
N TYR A 380 -2.09 7.65 24.33
CA TYR A 380 -3.50 7.23 24.30
C TYR A 380 -4.05 7.03 25.70
N ASP A 381 -5.34 7.26 25.86
CA ASP A 381 -6.08 6.91 27.06
C ASP A 381 -6.72 5.54 26.91
N VAL A 382 -6.92 4.85 28.04
CA VAL A 382 -7.60 3.54 28.08
C VAL A 382 -8.98 3.72 28.69
N VAL A 383 -10.02 3.38 27.95
CA VAL A 383 -11.39 3.34 28.45
C VAL A 383 -11.77 1.90 28.77
N VAL A 384 -12.30 1.68 29.97
CA VAL A 384 -12.82 0.38 30.42
C VAL A 384 -14.33 0.44 30.42
N THR A 385 -14.98 -0.54 29.81
CA THR A 385 -16.45 -0.62 29.73
C THR A 385 -17.00 -1.65 30.71
N SER A 386 -18.16 -1.34 31.30
CA SER A 386 -18.85 -2.23 32.23
C SER A 386 -19.69 -3.31 31.54
N ARG A 387 -19.99 -3.10 30.24
CA ARG A 387 -20.72 -4.04 29.38
C ARG A 387 -19.88 -4.44 28.19
N GLU A 388 -20.18 -5.61 27.64
CA GLU A 388 -19.68 -6.03 26.34
C GLU A 388 -20.21 -5.11 25.24
N MET A 389 -19.32 -4.71 24.34
CA MET A 389 -19.63 -3.85 23.21
C MET A 389 -19.01 -4.45 21.95
N ASP A 390 -19.77 -4.45 20.85
CA ASP A 390 -19.29 -4.99 19.59
C ASP A 390 -18.07 -4.19 19.09
N GLY A 391 -16.99 -4.90 18.77
CA GLY A 391 -15.72 -4.30 18.33
C GLY A 391 -14.82 -3.83 19.47
N VAL A 392 -15.15 -4.10 20.73
CA VAL A 392 -14.29 -3.82 21.89
C VAL A 392 -13.74 -5.12 22.47
N TYR A 393 -12.41 -5.28 22.41
CA TYR A 393 -11.77 -6.49 22.92
C TYR A 393 -11.53 -6.41 24.42
N LYS A 394 -12.00 -7.42 25.18
CA LYS A 394 -11.87 -7.50 26.65
C LYS A 394 -12.38 -6.25 27.38
N ASN A 395 -13.48 -5.66 26.90
CA ASN A 395 -14.12 -4.47 27.50
C ASN A 395 -13.16 -3.28 27.70
N LYS A 396 -12.15 -3.16 26.82
CA LYS A 396 -11.19 -2.06 26.83
C LYS A 396 -10.96 -1.55 25.42
N TYR A 397 -10.83 -0.24 25.29
CA TYR A 397 -10.43 0.38 24.03
C TYR A 397 -9.55 1.60 24.27
N HIS A 398 -8.77 1.97 23.25
CA HIS A 398 -7.86 3.11 23.30
C HIS A 398 -8.49 4.33 22.64
N LEU A 399 -8.29 5.50 23.26
CA LEU A 399 -8.60 6.80 22.71
C LEU A 399 -7.31 7.49 22.30
N TYR A 400 -7.22 7.85 21.02
CA TYR A 400 -6.04 8.49 20.46
C TYR A 400 -6.32 9.97 20.19
N PRO A 401 -5.34 10.87 20.40
CA PRO A 401 -5.48 12.28 20.03
C PRO A 401 -5.62 12.49 18.51
N SER A 402 -5.13 11.54 17.71
CA SER A 402 -5.27 11.56 16.25
C SER A 402 -5.12 10.16 15.64
N HIS A 403 -5.67 9.97 14.44
CA HIS A 403 -5.50 8.74 13.65
C HIS A 403 -4.00 8.40 13.43
N PHE A 404 -3.18 9.40 13.15
CA PHE A 404 -1.73 9.24 13.00
C PHE A 404 -1.06 8.66 14.24
N SER A 405 -1.44 9.13 15.44
CA SER A 405 -0.88 8.56 16.68
C SER A 405 -1.28 7.08 16.86
N ALA A 406 -2.49 6.70 16.46
CA ALA A 406 -2.93 5.31 16.49
C ALA A 406 -2.13 4.42 15.55
N GLN A 407 -1.84 4.91 14.33
CA GLN A 407 -0.97 4.23 13.36
C GLN A 407 0.42 3.98 13.95
N LEU A 408 1.07 5.02 14.48
CA LEU A 408 2.40 4.92 15.11
C LEU A 408 2.44 3.89 16.24
N TRP A 409 1.42 3.89 17.11
CA TRP A 409 1.35 2.89 18.19
C TRP A 409 1.20 1.46 17.65
N ASN A 410 0.45 1.26 16.57
CA ASN A 410 0.33 -0.05 15.94
C ASN A 410 1.63 -0.46 15.22
N GLU A 411 2.37 0.47 14.62
CA GLU A 411 3.71 0.19 14.09
C GLU A 411 4.67 -0.27 15.20
N VAL A 412 4.73 0.46 16.33
CA VAL A 412 5.52 0.05 17.51
C VAL A 412 5.15 -1.37 17.95
N ARG A 413 3.85 -1.66 18.08
CA ARG A 413 3.38 -2.98 18.53
C ARG A 413 3.77 -4.08 17.54
N MET A 414 3.62 -3.85 16.24
CA MET A 414 4.01 -4.81 15.21
C MET A 414 5.52 -5.06 15.22
N THR A 415 6.35 -4.02 15.32
CA THR A 415 7.81 -4.17 15.40
C THR A 415 8.22 -4.99 16.63
N ARG A 416 7.63 -4.69 17.80
CA ARG A 416 7.91 -5.44 19.04
C ARG A 416 7.44 -6.88 18.96
N ILE A 417 6.30 -7.15 18.35
CA ILE A 417 5.83 -8.53 18.06
C ILE A 417 6.89 -9.26 17.24
N ALA A 418 7.30 -8.70 16.10
CA ALA A 418 8.23 -9.36 15.19
C ALA A 418 9.61 -9.62 15.83
N LEU A 419 10.14 -8.66 16.60
CA LEU A 419 11.40 -8.84 17.34
C LEU A 419 11.30 -9.98 18.37
N ASN A 420 10.19 -10.06 19.11
CA ASN A 420 9.99 -11.13 20.08
C ASN A 420 9.77 -12.50 19.42
N GLU A 421 9.21 -12.55 18.21
CA GLU A 421 9.15 -13.79 17.42
C GLU A 421 10.53 -14.25 16.94
N ILE A 422 11.39 -13.31 16.53
CA ILE A 422 12.80 -13.61 16.20
C ILE A 422 13.48 -14.21 17.44
N ILE A 423 13.36 -13.56 18.61
CA ILE A 423 13.93 -14.07 19.86
C ILE A 423 13.44 -15.49 20.17
N LEU A 424 12.12 -15.74 20.08
CA LEU A 424 11.54 -17.07 20.30
C LEU A 424 12.07 -18.12 19.32
N GLY A 425 12.16 -17.77 18.04
CA GLY A 425 12.63 -18.67 17.00
C GLY A 425 14.09 -19.07 17.19
N TYR A 426 14.94 -18.13 17.60
CA TYR A 426 16.36 -18.36 17.82
C TYR A 426 16.68 -18.96 19.18
N ALA A 427 15.92 -18.67 20.24
CA ALA A 427 16.03 -19.38 21.52
C ALA A 427 15.76 -20.88 21.35
N ALA A 428 14.77 -21.25 20.52
CA ALA A 428 14.50 -22.63 20.17
C ALA A 428 15.57 -23.29 19.27
N LYS A 429 16.38 -22.51 18.56
CA LYS A 429 17.54 -23.01 17.79
C LYS A 429 18.75 -23.20 18.69
N ALA A 430 19.05 -22.23 19.56
CA ALA A 430 20.14 -22.30 20.54
C ALA A 430 20.04 -23.56 21.39
N ARG A 431 18.84 -23.85 21.91
CA ARG A 431 18.56 -25.06 22.70
C ARG A 431 18.82 -26.39 21.98
N ARG A 432 18.80 -26.39 20.64
CA ARG A 432 19.05 -27.59 19.82
C ARG A 432 20.51 -27.77 19.44
N GLN A 433 21.32 -26.71 19.51
CA GLN A 433 22.71 -26.73 19.03
C GLN A 433 23.71 -27.07 20.14
N ASP A 434 23.39 -26.78 21.40
CA ASP A 434 24.30 -27.02 22.53
C ASP A 434 23.82 -28.13 23.48
N SER A 435 24.77 -28.85 24.08
CA SER A 435 24.57 -29.55 25.34
C SER A 435 24.53 -28.52 26.47
N LEU A 436 23.45 -27.76 26.54
CA LEU A 436 23.28 -26.67 27.51
C LEU A 436 23.37 -27.20 28.94
N ASP A 437 24.04 -26.43 29.81
CA ASP A 437 23.90 -26.65 31.24
C ASP A 437 22.49 -26.25 31.70
N SER A 438 22.10 -26.73 32.89
CA SER A 438 20.76 -26.49 33.45
C SER A 438 20.44 -25.00 33.60
N GLU A 439 21.45 -24.17 33.84
CA GLU A 439 21.28 -22.73 34.08
C GLU A 439 20.93 -21.97 32.78
N MET A 440 21.60 -22.29 31.66
CA MET A 440 21.27 -21.68 30.37
C MET A 440 19.88 -22.12 29.87
N ASP A 441 19.50 -23.37 30.12
CA ASP A 441 18.17 -23.87 29.77
C ASP A 441 17.06 -23.12 30.54
N ASP A 442 17.26 -22.87 31.83
CA ASP A 442 16.36 -22.06 32.67
C ASP A 442 16.27 -20.60 32.18
N LEU A 443 17.41 -20.00 31.78
CA LEU A 443 17.45 -18.65 31.24
C LEU A 443 16.67 -18.54 29.92
N LEU A 444 16.83 -19.51 29.01
CA LEU A 444 16.10 -19.55 27.74
C LEU A 444 14.60 -19.74 27.94
N GLU A 445 14.18 -20.53 28.93
CA GLU A 445 12.75 -20.70 29.27
C GLU A 445 12.15 -19.43 29.89
N ALA A 446 12.91 -18.74 30.76
CA ALA A 446 12.52 -17.45 31.29
C ALA A 446 12.38 -16.38 30.18
N LEU A 447 13.33 -16.36 29.23
CA LEU A 447 13.30 -15.49 28.06
C LEU A 447 12.08 -15.78 27.19
N ARG A 448 11.82 -17.06 26.90
CA ARG A 448 10.64 -17.50 26.16
C ARG A 448 9.34 -17.00 26.81
N THR A 449 9.21 -17.18 28.12
CA THR A 449 8.03 -16.73 28.88
C THR A 449 7.85 -15.21 28.81
N ARG A 450 8.94 -14.45 28.87
CA ARG A 450 8.92 -12.99 28.67
C ARG A 450 8.44 -12.61 27.26
N CYS A 451 9.00 -13.22 26.22
CA CYS A 451 8.64 -12.90 24.83
C CYS A 451 7.16 -13.18 24.54
N VAL A 452 6.64 -14.31 25.01
CA VAL A 452 5.21 -14.64 24.88
C VAL A 452 4.34 -13.56 25.52
N ARG A 453 4.66 -13.12 26.75
CA ARG A 453 3.91 -12.04 27.41
C ARG A 453 3.94 -10.72 26.63
N VAL A 454 5.08 -10.35 26.07
CA VAL A 454 5.18 -9.12 25.25
C VAL A 454 4.32 -9.25 24.01
N ILE A 455 4.40 -10.37 23.28
CA ILE A 455 3.58 -10.61 22.08
C ILE A 455 2.08 -10.54 22.42
N GLU A 456 1.64 -11.23 23.47
CA GLU A 456 0.23 -11.24 23.90
C GLU A 456 -0.25 -9.84 24.31
N GLN A 457 0.60 -9.06 24.99
CA GLN A 457 0.29 -7.67 25.35
C GLN A 457 0.11 -6.82 24.09
N MET A 458 1.08 -6.82 23.17
CA MET A 458 1.03 -6.02 21.95
C MET A 458 -0.14 -6.42 21.05
N ALA A 459 -0.41 -7.72 20.91
CA ALA A 459 -1.55 -8.25 20.15
C ALA A 459 -2.90 -7.84 20.77
N THR A 460 -3.01 -7.88 22.11
CA THR A 460 -4.20 -7.40 22.83
C THR A 460 -4.41 -5.91 22.61
N GLU A 461 -3.36 -5.11 22.71
CA GLU A 461 -3.44 -3.66 22.54
C GLU A 461 -3.75 -3.23 21.10
N ILE A 462 -3.31 -4.00 20.09
CA ILE A 462 -3.76 -3.82 18.70
C ILE A 462 -5.29 -4.01 18.61
N CYS A 463 -5.83 -5.06 19.22
CA CYS A 463 -7.27 -5.30 19.24
C CYS A 463 -8.03 -4.17 19.98
N GLN A 464 -7.45 -3.60 21.04
CA GLN A 464 -8.01 -2.47 21.78
C GLN A 464 -7.91 -1.13 21.02
N SER A 465 -7.05 -1.04 20.00
CA SER A 465 -6.99 0.13 19.12
C SER A 465 -8.10 0.17 18.05
N THR A 466 -8.79 -0.95 17.81
CA THR A 466 -9.71 -1.11 16.67
C THR A 466 -10.82 -0.07 16.60
N THR A 467 -11.31 0.43 17.74
CA THR A 467 -12.36 1.45 17.79
C THR A 467 -11.97 2.76 17.15
N GLU A 468 -10.69 3.13 17.19
CA GLU A 468 -10.18 4.36 16.58
C GLU A 468 -10.23 4.28 15.05
N PHE A 469 -9.91 3.11 14.50
CA PHE A 469 -9.83 2.90 13.05
C PHE A 469 -11.20 2.57 12.43
N LEU A 470 -12.14 2.06 13.22
CA LEU A 470 -13.43 1.56 12.75
C LEU A 470 -14.65 2.36 13.26
N GLN A 471 -14.43 3.44 14.04
CA GLN A 471 -15.40 4.32 14.72
C GLN A 471 -16.89 3.94 14.57
N LYS A 472 -17.53 3.56 15.68
CA LYS A 472 -18.97 3.24 15.73
C LYS A 472 -19.84 4.37 16.30
N PRO A 473 -21.12 4.44 15.89
CA PRO A 473 -22.11 5.39 16.41
C PRO A 473 -22.32 5.38 17.93
N ASP A 474 -22.16 4.23 18.57
CA ASP A 474 -22.48 4.07 19.99
C ASP A 474 -21.28 4.31 20.91
N CYS A 475 -20.12 4.68 20.36
CA CYS A 475 -18.96 5.08 21.14
C CYS A 475 -18.93 6.61 21.19
N PRO A 476 -19.14 7.24 22.37
CA PRO A 476 -19.05 8.69 22.47
C PRO A 476 -17.61 9.11 22.16
N SER A 477 -17.39 9.68 20.98
CA SER A 477 -16.17 10.43 20.71
C SER A 477 -16.10 11.58 21.74
N PRO A 478 -15.00 11.73 22.48
CA PRO A 478 -14.84 12.87 23.39
C PRO A 478 -14.79 14.22 22.64
N PHE A 479 -14.56 14.19 21.32
CA PHE A 479 -14.42 15.35 20.48
C PHE A 479 -15.71 15.63 19.69
N TRP A 480 -16.58 16.41 20.33
CA TRP A 480 -17.60 17.32 19.78
C TRP A 480 -18.29 16.96 18.45
N GLY A 481 -19.58 16.63 18.52
CA GLY A 481 -20.65 17.19 17.67
C GLY A 481 -20.60 17.02 16.15
N ALA A 482 -19.60 16.35 15.59
CA ALA A 482 -19.58 16.07 14.16
C ALA A 482 -20.62 14.97 13.85
N PRO A 483 -21.49 15.15 12.84
CA PRO A 483 -22.33 14.06 12.36
C PRO A 483 -21.42 12.89 11.99
N LEU A 484 -21.89 11.65 12.18
CA LEU A 484 -21.29 10.40 11.74
C LEU A 484 -20.73 10.52 10.32
N SER A 485 -19.54 11.09 10.17
CA SER A 485 -18.83 11.15 8.91
C SER A 485 -18.44 9.72 8.65
N LYS A 486 -18.91 9.16 7.53
CA LYS A 486 -18.50 7.83 7.08
C LYS A 486 -17.01 7.66 7.35
N LEU A 487 -16.70 6.59 8.07
CA LEU A 487 -15.35 6.17 8.38
C LEU A 487 -14.47 6.26 7.13
N SER A 488 -13.30 6.87 7.23
CA SER A 488 -12.36 6.87 6.10
C SER A 488 -11.97 5.43 5.79
N ILE A 489 -12.17 5.02 4.53
CA ILE A 489 -11.74 3.70 4.05
C ILE A 489 -10.23 3.52 4.26
N ALA A 490 -9.43 4.60 4.09
CA ALA A 490 -8.00 4.58 4.41
C ALA A 490 -7.74 4.15 5.86
N SER A 491 -8.52 4.66 6.82
CA SER A 491 -8.35 4.30 8.23
C SER A 491 -8.51 2.80 8.47
N ALA A 492 -9.49 2.14 7.86
CA ALA A 492 -9.65 0.70 8.04
C ALA A 492 -8.52 -0.13 7.40
N TYR A 493 -7.95 0.36 6.31
CA TYR A 493 -6.80 -0.25 5.64
C TYR A 493 -5.58 -0.39 6.58
N PHE A 494 -5.28 0.67 7.35
CA PHE A 494 -4.20 0.65 8.34
C PHE A 494 -4.37 -0.39 9.47
N LEU A 495 -5.57 -0.95 9.65
CA LEU A 495 -5.86 -1.89 10.74
C LEU A 495 -5.74 -3.36 10.31
N ILE A 496 -5.79 -3.66 9.01
CA ILE A 496 -5.79 -5.06 8.51
C ILE A 496 -4.48 -5.77 8.84
N TRP A 497 -3.31 -5.11 8.71
CA TRP A 497 -2.00 -5.71 9.00
C TRP A 497 -1.79 -5.88 10.50
N PRO A 498 -2.01 -4.85 11.34
CA PRO A 498 -1.91 -5.04 12.78
C PRO A 498 -2.77 -6.21 13.26
N LEU A 499 -4.03 -6.30 12.82
CA LEU A 499 -4.92 -7.40 13.18
C LEU A 499 -4.36 -8.76 12.74
N PHE A 500 -3.93 -8.88 11.47
CA PHE A 500 -3.37 -10.12 10.97
C PHE A 500 -2.09 -10.52 11.71
N SER A 501 -1.17 -9.58 11.92
CA SER A 501 0.08 -9.78 12.68
C SER A 501 -0.19 -10.20 14.11
N ALA A 502 -1.21 -9.61 14.76
CA ALA A 502 -1.61 -9.94 16.11
C ALA A 502 -2.14 -11.39 16.21
N ALA A 503 -3.03 -11.80 15.31
CA ALA A 503 -3.53 -13.19 15.25
C ALA A 503 -2.45 -14.20 14.88
N ARG A 504 -1.57 -13.84 13.93
CA ARG A 504 -0.44 -14.68 13.52
C ARG A 504 0.52 -14.95 14.66
N ALA A 505 0.94 -13.89 15.35
CA ALA A 505 2.03 -13.98 16.33
C ALA A 505 1.60 -14.56 17.68
N SER A 506 0.31 -14.50 18.01
CA SER A 506 -0.20 -15.16 19.21
C SER A 506 -0.07 -16.68 19.07
N ARG A 507 0.99 -17.21 19.67
CA ARG A 507 1.46 -18.61 19.61
C ARG A 507 0.37 -19.65 19.93
N VAL A 508 -0.57 -19.26 20.77
CA VAL A 508 -1.81 -19.98 21.09
C VAL A 508 -2.86 -18.90 21.31
N ALA A 509 -3.22 -18.18 20.25
CA ALA A 509 -4.35 -17.25 20.28
C ALA A 509 -5.51 -17.93 21.01
N SER A 510 -6.04 -17.33 22.08
CA SER A 510 -7.28 -17.87 22.65
C SER A 510 -8.31 -17.91 21.53
N GLU A 511 -9.20 -18.90 21.55
CA GLU A 511 -10.24 -19.02 20.51
C GLU A 511 -11.01 -17.70 20.38
N SER A 512 -11.31 -17.07 21.52
CA SER A 512 -11.91 -15.73 21.61
C SER A 512 -11.07 -14.59 21.03
N PHE A 513 -9.74 -14.68 21.06
CA PHE A 513 -8.85 -13.67 20.44
C PHE A 513 -8.89 -13.79 18.92
N ARG A 514 -8.72 -15.01 18.42
CA ARG A 514 -8.71 -15.29 16.98
C ARG A 514 -10.08 -14.99 16.36
N GLU A 515 -11.14 -15.36 17.06
CA GLU A 515 -12.52 -15.03 16.68
C GLU A 515 -12.73 -13.52 16.61
N PHE A 516 -12.28 -12.75 17.61
CA PHE A 516 -12.37 -11.29 17.58
C PHE A 516 -11.66 -10.70 16.35
N VAL A 517 -10.41 -11.11 16.09
CA VAL A 517 -9.63 -10.61 14.95
C VAL A 517 -10.31 -10.95 13.62
N ILE A 518 -10.70 -12.20 13.42
CA ILE A 518 -11.38 -12.66 12.20
C ILE A 518 -12.70 -11.91 12.01
N ASN A 519 -13.47 -11.73 13.08
CA ASN A 519 -14.71 -10.98 13.06
C ASN A 519 -14.50 -9.51 12.66
N ARG A 520 -13.43 -8.86 13.15
CA ARG A 520 -13.09 -7.49 12.74
C ARG A 520 -12.64 -7.40 11.29
N LEU A 521 -11.87 -8.36 10.78
CA LEU A 521 -11.50 -8.42 9.37
C LEU A 521 -12.73 -8.64 8.46
N HIS A 522 -13.67 -9.50 8.86
CA HIS A 522 -14.97 -9.65 8.16
C HIS A 522 -15.80 -8.38 8.18
N PHE A 523 -15.83 -7.66 9.31
CA PHE A 523 -16.51 -6.37 9.40
C PHE A 523 -15.93 -5.37 8.39
N ILE A 524 -14.60 -5.25 8.32
CA ILE A 524 -13.93 -4.38 7.35
C ILE A 524 -14.26 -4.81 5.92
N ALA A 525 -14.21 -6.10 5.63
CA ALA A 525 -14.52 -6.64 4.31
C ALA A 525 -15.95 -6.33 3.87
N ARG A 526 -16.93 -6.50 4.77
CA ARG A 526 -18.36 -6.38 4.46
C ARG A 526 -18.86 -4.94 4.47
N GLU A 527 -18.51 -4.17 5.49
CA GLU A 527 -19.05 -2.81 5.68
C GLU A 527 -18.31 -1.77 4.84
N MET A 528 -17.07 -2.06 4.42
CA MET A 528 -16.24 -1.11 3.67
C MET A 528 -15.80 -1.63 2.30
N ASN A 529 -16.29 -2.81 1.91
CA ASN A 529 -16.01 -3.42 0.61
C ASN A 529 -14.52 -3.52 0.30
N ILE A 530 -13.72 -3.93 1.30
CA ILE A 530 -12.26 -4.06 1.17
C ILE A 530 -11.88 -5.54 0.93
N PRO A 531 -11.50 -5.93 -0.31
CA PRO A 531 -11.19 -7.32 -0.65
C PRO A 531 -10.03 -7.91 0.16
N GLN A 532 -9.04 -7.07 0.51
CA GLN A 532 -7.85 -7.49 1.23
C GLN A 532 -8.16 -7.91 2.67
N ALA A 533 -9.17 -7.32 3.31
CA ALA A 533 -9.63 -7.74 4.63
C ALA A 533 -10.28 -9.12 4.57
N ARG A 534 -11.03 -9.40 3.49
CA ARG A 534 -11.60 -10.74 3.23
C ARG A 534 -10.50 -11.77 3.00
N LYS A 535 -9.47 -11.42 2.24
CA LYS A 535 -8.30 -12.27 2.02
C LYS A 535 -7.58 -12.58 3.33
N ALA A 536 -7.37 -11.56 4.17
CA ALA A 536 -6.78 -11.69 5.50
C ALA A 536 -7.56 -12.65 6.41
N SER A 537 -8.89 -12.51 6.46
CA SER A 537 -9.74 -13.37 7.30
C SER A 537 -9.69 -14.82 6.82
N LEU A 538 -9.82 -15.07 5.52
CA LEU A 538 -9.74 -16.42 4.94
C LEU A 538 -8.40 -17.09 5.22
N MET A 539 -7.29 -16.35 5.15
CA MET A 539 -5.96 -16.87 5.49
C MET A 539 -5.88 -17.32 6.95
N LEU A 540 -6.37 -16.50 7.88
CA LEU A 540 -6.41 -16.87 9.30
C LEU A 540 -7.36 -18.04 9.59
N GLU A 541 -8.48 -18.13 8.89
CA GLU A 541 -9.42 -19.26 8.99
C GLU A 541 -8.80 -20.57 8.52
N GLN A 542 -7.98 -20.53 7.47
CA GLN A 542 -7.27 -21.67 6.91
C GLN A 542 -5.92 -21.96 7.59
N GLY A 543 -5.54 -21.18 8.62
CA GLY A 543 -4.27 -21.33 9.32
C GLY A 543 -3.03 -20.90 8.52
N ILE A 544 -3.22 -20.13 7.44
CA ILE A 544 -2.15 -19.62 6.59
C ILE A 544 -1.63 -18.32 7.20
N VAL A 545 -0.34 -18.33 7.54
CA VAL A 545 0.31 -17.31 8.37
C VAL A 545 1.52 -16.66 7.69
N HIS A 546 1.62 -16.73 6.37
CA HIS A 546 2.71 -16.05 5.64
C HIS A 546 2.65 -14.53 5.83
N GLU A 547 3.80 -13.85 5.78
CA GLU A 547 3.87 -12.38 5.87
C GLU A 547 3.87 -11.71 4.48
N ASP A 548 4.23 -12.45 3.43
CA ASP A 548 4.61 -11.89 2.12
C ASP A 548 3.42 -11.56 1.19
N TRP A 549 2.20 -11.80 1.65
CA TRP A 549 0.98 -11.60 0.85
C TRP A 549 0.41 -10.18 0.95
N LEU A 550 0.97 -9.38 1.86
CA LEU A 550 0.37 -8.15 2.30
C LEU A 550 0.98 -6.94 1.57
N HIS A 551 0.39 -6.53 0.45
CA HIS A 551 0.86 -5.35 -0.29
C HIS A 551 0.13 -4.10 0.14
N MET A 552 0.89 -3.00 0.20
CA MET A 552 0.55 -1.56 0.26
C MET A 552 -0.63 -1.07 1.11
N LEU A 553 -1.77 -1.71 1.10
CA LEU A 553 -3.02 -1.25 1.69
C LEU A 553 -3.05 -1.25 3.23
N HIS A 554 -1.88 -1.18 3.86
CA HIS A 554 -1.69 -1.12 5.30
C HIS A 554 -0.91 0.11 5.72
N LEU A 555 -0.43 0.88 4.74
CA LEU A 555 0.63 1.86 4.85
C LEU A 555 0.43 3.00 3.84
N PHE A 556 -0.80 3.19 3.32
CA PHE A 556 -1.20 4.39 2.60
C PHE A 556 -2.39 5.02 3.26
#